data_AF-A0A7V9UR38-F1
#
_entry.id   AF-A0A7V9UR38-F1
#
_cell.length_a   1.000
_cell.length_b   1.000
_cell.length_c   1.000
_cell.angle_alpha   90.00
_cell.angle_beta   90.00
_cell.angle_gamma   90.00
#
_symmetry.space_group_name_H-M   'P 1'
#
loop_
_entity.id
_entity.type
_entity.pdbx_description
1 polymer ?
#
loop_
_entity_poly.entity_id
_entity_poly.type
_entity_poly.pdbx_seq_one_letter_code
_entity_poly.pdbx_strand_id
1 'polypeptide(L)'
;MACGGGAGTGSNSDSKSTSGAASVPSKLDITLYGKSRTVETKRGRFEVVVRRNGDLADSYYWLYLANVEISTEDDINKPLASPEDVRLSFELFRKPGTDISAPVTIESFDAKTGGGVGDTLIKTHDGSRVIDSYAHEAPLTERKGTVKITGANGDTVTGEVDVAYGDKIAVKGTFTAKILMPK
;
A
#
# COMPACT_ATOMS: atom_id res chain seq x y z
N MET A 1 49.39 -17.05 -46.35
CA MET A 1 48.91 -15.84 -45.67
C MET A 1 48.01 -16.28 -44.54
N ALA A 2 48.34 -15.87 -43.32
CA ALA A 2 47.53 -16.08 -42.13
C ALA A 2 46.36 -15.07 -42.08
N CYS A 3 45.39 -15.38 -41.21
CA CYS A 3 44.29 -14.59 -40.62
C CYS A 3 42.99 -15.42 -40.73
N GLY A 4 42.31 -15.89 -39.68
CA GLY A 4 42.44 -15.68 -38.25
C GLY A 4 41.04 -15.65 -37.61
N GLY A 5 40.83 -16.47 -36.56
CA GLY A 5 39.81 -16.33 -35.50
C GLY A 5 38.33 -16.51 -35.90
N GLY A 6 37.45 -17.06 -35.07
CA GLY A 6 37.58 -17.51 -33.69
C GLY A 6 36.33 -18.30 -33.26
N ALA A 7 36.48 -19.00 -32.13
CA ALA A 7 35.49 -19.89 -31.53
C ALA A 7 34.20 -19.17 -31.11
N GLY A 8 33.07 -19.88 -31.26
CA GLY A 8 31.80 -19.56 -30.61
C GLY A 8 31.26 -20.81 -29.93
N THR A 9 31.75 -21.09 -28.72
CA THR A 9 31.17 -22.06 -27.79
C THR A 9 29.77 -21.63 -27.40
N GLY A 10 28.79 -22.49 -27.67
CA GLY A 10 27.43 -22.34 -27.17
C GLY A 10 27.41 -22.52 -25.66
N SER A 11 27.23 -21.42 -24.94
CA SER A 11 26.79 -21.44 -23.55
C SER A 11 25.29 -21.21 -23.54
N ASN A 12 24.56 -22.27 -23.21
CA ASN A 12 23.15 -22.25 -22.90
C ASN A 12 22.98 -21.41 -21.62
N SER A 13 22.65 -20.14 -21.78
CA SER A 13 22.33 -19.27 -20.65
C SER A 13 20.96 -19.68 -20.12
N ASP A 14 20.96 -20.45 -19.03
CA ASP A 14 19.82 -20.56 -18.13
C ASP A 14 19.38 -19.14 -17.75
N SER A 15 18.21 -18.76 -18.26
CA SER A 15 17.52 -17.53 -17.92
C SER A 15 17.09 -17.58 -16.46
N LYS A 16 18.03 -17.31 -15.56
CA LYS A 16 17.75 -16.98 -14.17
C LYS A 16 17.02 -15.65 -14.17
N SER A 17 15.69 -15.73 -14.18
CA SER A 17 14.80 -14.59 -13.94
C SER A 17 15.08 -14.08 -12.53
N THR A 18 16.03 -13.14 -12.42
CA THR A 18 16.15 -12.29 -11.25
C THR A 18 14.99 -11.30 -11.32
N SER A 19 13.88 -11.68 -10.69
CA SER A 19 12.87 -10.76 -10.18
C SER A 19 13.50 -9.91 -9.07
N GLY A 20 14.40 -9.03 -9.49
CA GLY A 20 15.07 -8.05 -8.65
C GLY A 20 14.59 -6.67 -9.05
N ALA A 21 13.28 -6.41 -8.92
CA ALA A 21 12.87 -5.04 -8.68
C ALA A 21 13.59 -4.66 -7.38
N ALA A 22 14.56 -3.74 -7.46
CA ALA A 22 15.19 -3.18 -6.28
C ALA A 22 14.06 -2.75 -5.34
N SER A 23 13.94 -3.42 -4.20
CA SER A 23 12.90 -3.11 -3.23
C SER A 23 13.12 -1.67 -2.81
N VAL A 24 12.28 -0.75 -3.28
CA VAL A 24 12.34 0.63 -2.84
C VAL A 24 12.02 0.59 -1.34
N PRO A 25 12.97 0.95 -0.46
CA PRO A 25 12.72 0.92 0.96
C PRO A 25 11.53 1.82 1.26
N SER A 26 10.50 1.22 1.83
CA SER A 26 9.23 1.86 2.12
C SER A 26 9.21 2.22 3.58
N LYS A 27 9.05 3.50 3.87
CA LYS A 27 9.21 4.08 5.20
C LYS A 27 8.05 4.99 5.49
N LEU A 28 7.39 4.76 6.63
CA LEU A 28 6.24 5.51 7.08
C LEU A 28 6.54 6.14 8.44
N ASP A 29 6.36 7.44 8.54
CA ASP A 29 6.28 8.18 9.79
C ASP A 29 4.80 8.20 10.21
N ILE A 30 4.54 7.61 11.38
CA ILE A 30 3.19 7.42 11.92
C ILE A 30 3.11 8.18 13.24
N THR A 31 2.16 9.09 13.32
CA THR A 31 1.82 9.80 14.56
C THR A 31 0.45 9.35 15.03
N LEU A 32 0.39 8.89 16.28
CA LEU A 32 -0.83 8.47 16.97
C LEU A 32 -0.89 9.11 18.35
N TYR A 33 -1.92 9.91 18.59
CA TYR A 33 -2.19 10.62 19.84
C TYR A 33 -0.95 11.34 20.40
N GLY A 34 -0.26 12.10 19.53
CA GLY A 34 0.95 12.85 19.87
C GLY A 34 2.24 12.01 19.98
N LYS A 35 2.18 10.69 19.79
CA LYS A 35 3.37 9.83 19.75
C LYS A 35 3.72 9.51 18.30
N SER A 36 4.92 9.90 17.88
CA SER A 36 5.44 9.59 16.55
C SER A 36 6.39 8.40 16.59
N ARG A 37 6.33 7.57 15.55
CA ARG A 37 7.30 6.52 15.28
C ARG A 37 7.54 6.40 13.79
N THR A 38 8.68 5.86 13.43
CA THR A 38 9.05 5.56 12.06
C THR A 38 9.06 4.06 11.85
N VAL A 39 8.42 3.59 10.79
CA VAL A 39 8.26 2.17 10.49
C VAL A 39 8.78 1.91 9.08
N GLU A 40 9.71 0.97 8.97
CA GLU A 40 10.07 0.39 7.67
C GLU A 40 9.08 -0.72 7.34
N THR A 41 8.27 -0.52 6.30
CA THR A 41 7.31 -1.53 5.88
C THR A 41 8.05 -2.60 5.09
N LYS A 42 7.95 -3.85 5.54
CA LYS A 42 8.64 -4.98 4.88
C LYS A 42 7.86 -5.48 3.68
N ARG A 43 6.52 -5.37 3.72
CA ARG A 43 5.61 -5.79 2.65
C ARG A 43 4.38 -4.89 2.61
N GLY A 44 3.96 -4.54 1.40
CA GLY A 44 2.67 -3.95 1.11
C GLY A 44 1.83 -4.86 0.23
N ARG A 45 0.51 -4.82 0.40
CA ARG A 45 -0.48 -5.45 -0.47
C ARG A 45 -1.40 -4.35 -0.99
N PHE A 46 -1.67 -4.36 -2.28
CA PHE A 46 -2.58 -3.45 -2.94
C PHE A 46 -3.62 -4.27 -3.67
N GLU A 47 -4.85 -4.23 -3.19
CA GLU A 47 -5.93 -5.06 -3.68
C GLU A 47 -6.98 -4.23 -4.38
N VAL A 48 -7.42 -4.69 -5.55
CA VAL A 48 -8.56 -4.10 -6.24
C VAL A 48 -9.82 -4.81 -5.76
N VAL A 49 -10.74 -4.08 -5.13
CA VAL A 49 -11.99 -4.61 -4.64
C VAL A 49 -13.16 -4.03 -5.42
N VAL A 50 -14.14 -4.89 -5.69
CA VAL A 50 -15.36 -4.54 -6.39
C VAL A 50 -16.54 -4.80 -5.47
N ARG A 51 -17.29 -3.76 -5.15
CA ARG A 51 -18.53 -3.87 -4.40
C ARG A 51 -19.69 -3.57 -5.34
N ARG A 52 -20.54 -4.56 -5.56
CA ARG A 52 -21.81 -4.36 -6.27
C ARG A 52 -22.88 -3.93 -5.29
N ASN A 53 -23.50 -2.80 -5.57
CA ASN A 53 -24.67 -2.29 -4.86
C ASN A 53 -25.83 -2.14 -5.85
N GLY A 54 -26.56 -3.25 -6.08
CA GLY A 54 -27.54 -3.34 -7.16
C GLY A 54 -26.86 -3.34 -8.54
N ASP A 55 -27.34 -2.48 -9.45
CA ASP A 55 -26.79 -2.32 -10.81
C ASP A 55 -25.52 -1.45 -10.85
N LEU A 56 -25.16 -0.81 -9.73
CA LEU A 56 -23.95 -0.01 -9.62
C LEU A 56 -22.80 -0.87 -9.06
N ALA A 57 -21.68 -0.91 -9.77
CA ALA A 57 -20.44 -1.49 -9.29
C ALA A 57 -19.48 -0.35 -8.91
N ASP A 58 -19.26 -0.18 -7.60
CA ASP A 58 -18.18 0.67 -7.12
C ASP A 58 -16.90 -0.16 -7.03
N SER A 59 -15.78 0.44 -7.41
CA SER A 59 -14.47 -0.15 -7.20
C SER A 59 -13.61 0.75 -6.35
N TYR A 60 -12.87 0.14 -5.44
CA TYR A 60 -11.93 0.81 -4.56
C TYR A 60 -10.69 -0.06 -4.43
N TYR A 61 -9.62 0.54 -3.96
CA TYR A 61 -8.43 -0.20 -3.61
C TYR A 61 -8.32 -0.32 -2.10
N TRP A 62 -7.89 -1.49 -1.63
CA TRP A 62 -7.32 -1.61 -0.30
C TRP A 62 -5.81 -1.61 -0.38
N LEU A 63 -5.18 -0.64 0.27
CA LEU A 63 -3.74 -0.60 0.47
C LEU A 63 -3.44 -1.05 1.90
N TYR A 64 -2.80 -2.21 2.05
CA TYR A 64 -2.31 -2.73 3.31
C TYR A 64 -0.79 -2.56 3.40
N LEU A 65 -0.30 -2.03 4.51
CA LEU A 65 1.12 -1.79 4.77
C LEU A 65 1.51 -2.29 6.16
N ALA A 66 2.64 -2.96 6.29
CA ALA A 66 3.13 -3.40 7.60
C ALA A 66 4.66 -3.64 7.65
N ASN A 67 5.22 -3.59 8.85
CA ASN A 67 6.57 -4.09 9.16
C ASN A 67 6.61 -5.57 9.56
N VAL A 68 5.44 -6.22 9.55
CA VAL A 68 5.23 -7.66 9.69
C VAL A 68 4.68 -8.23 8.39
N GLU A 69 4.63 -9.56 8.28
CA GLU A 69 4.06 -10.22 7.11
C GLU A 69 2.54 -10.01 7.03
N ILE A 70 2.06 -9.69 5.82
CA ILE A 70 0.66 -9.64 5.43
C ILE A 70 0.52 -10.51 4.19
N SER A 71 -0.17 -11.64 4.35
CA SER A 71 -0.42 -12.63 3.29
C SER A 71 -1.89 -12.63 2.85
N THR A 72 -2.79 -12.24 3.74
CA THR A 72 -4.25 -12.25 3.58
C THR A 72 -4.86 -10.94 4.10
N GLU A 73 -6.12 -10.66 3.76
CA GLU A 73 -6.81 -9.44 4.23
C GLU A 73 -7.02 -9.55 5.75
N ASP A 74 -7.43 -10.74 6.22
CA ASP A 74 -7.64 -11.05 7.63
C ASP A 74 -6.42 -10.79 8.52
N ASP A 75 -5.20 -10.77 7.94
CA ASP A 75 -3.99 -10.46 8.68
C ASP A 75 -4.00 -9.06 9.29
N ILE A 76 -4.75 -8.11 8.71
CA ILE A 76 -4.89 -6.76 9.29
C ILE A 76 -5.50 -6.82 10.70
N ASN A 77 -6.41 -7.77 10.94
CA ASN A 77 -7.17 -7.90 12.18
C ASN A 77 -6.50 -8.81 13.21
N LYS A 78 -5.48 -9.57 12.82
CA LYS A 78 -4.76 -10.46 13.75
C LYS A 78 -4.15 -9.64 14.92
N PRO A 79 -3.98 -10.24 16.10
CA PRO A 79 -3.17 -9.65 17.15
C PRO A 79 -1.75 -9.32 16.65
N LEU A 80 -1.15 -8.29 17.23
CA LEU A 80 0.26 -7.96 17.02
C LEU A 80 1.11 -8.76 17.99
N ALA A 81 2.18 -9.38 17.50
CA ALA A 81 3.03 -10.24 18.31
C ALA A 81 3.95 -9.41 19.23
N SER A 82 4.43 -8.27 18.74
CA SER A 82 5.37 -7.43 19.44
C SER A 82 4.98 -5.93 19.44
N PRO A 83 5.44 -5.13 20.43
CA PRO A 83 5.12 -3.70 20.51
C PRO A 83 5.57 -2.82 19.34
N GLU A 84 6.63 -3.25 18.66
CA GLU A 84 7.17 -2.61 17.45
C GLU A 84 6.35 -2.90 16.20
N ASP A 85 5.50 -3.92 16.22
CA ASP A 85 4.69 -4.30 15.06
C ASP A 85 3.62 -3.25 14.77
N VAL A 86 3.43 -2.96 13.49
CA VAL A 86 2.42 -2.04 12.99
C VAL A 86 1.79 -2.61 11.73
N ARG A 87 0.46 -2.48 11.64
CA ARG A 87 -0.32 -2.74 10.42
C ARG A 87 -1.18 -1.53 10.10
N LEU A 88 -1.24 -1.18 8.82
CA LEU A 88 -2.06 -0.09 8.30
C LEU A 88 -2.92 -0.61 7.16
N SER A 89 -4.15 -0.13 7.06
CA SER A 89 -4.97 -0.24 5.85
C SER A 89 -5.51 1.12 5.44
N PHE A 90 -5.60 1.35 4.13
CA PHE A 90 -6.29 2.50 3.52
C PHE A 90 -7.26 2.00 2.47
N GLU A 91 -8.52 2.44 2.57
CA GLU A 91 -9.50 2.34 1.50
C GLU A 91 -9.33 3.53 0.57
N LEU A 92 -9.23 3.30 -0.74
CA LEU A 92 -9.00 4.32 -1.75
C LEU A 92 -10.10 4.24 -2.80
N PHE A 93 -11.07 5.15 -2.74
CA PHE A 93 -12.19 5.17 -3.68
C PHE A 93 -11.74 5.57 -5.08
N ARG A 94 -12.06 4.75 -6.08
CA ARG A 94 -11.85 5.12 -7.49
C ARG A 94 -12.95 6.06 -7.94
N LYS A 95 -12.70 6.74 -9.06
CA LYS A 95 -13.75 7.51 -9.73
C LYS A 95 -14.91 6.58 -10.14
N PRO A 96 -16.17 6.98 -9.95
CA PRO A 96 -17.32 6.23 -10.44
C PRO A 96 -17.20 5.90 -11.94
N GLY A 97 -17.60 4.69 -12.33
CA GLY A 97 -17.55 4.24 -13.74
C GLY A 97 -16.17 3.77 -14.22
N THR A 98 -15.18 3.65 -13.33
CA THR A 98 -13.88 3.08 -13.71
C THR A 98 -13.99 1.56 -13.89
N ASP A 99 -13.51 1.07 -15.04
CA ASP A 99 -13.47 -0.37 -15.33
C ASP A 99 -12.59 -1.10 -14.30
N ILE A 100 -13.13 -2.19 -13.76
CA ILE A 100 -12.49 -3.03 -12.74
C ILE A 100 -11.38 -3.90 -13.33
N SER A 101 -11.40 -4.12 -14.64
CA SER A 101 -10.36 -4.84 -15.38
C SER A 101 -9.24 -3.94 -15.86
N ALA A 102 -9.42 -2.61 -15.77
CA ALA A 102 -8.39 -1.66 -16.15
C ALA A 102 -7.17 -1.80 -15.24
N PRO A 103 -5.95 -1.68 -15.80
CA PRO A 103 -4.72 -1.65 -15.00
C PRO A 103 -4.76 -0.55 -13.93
N VAL A 104 -4.04 -0.76 -12.83
CA VAL A 104 -3.82 0.27 -11.82
C VAL A 104 -3.12 1.47 -12.46
N THR A 105 -3.71 2.66 -12.32
CA THR A 105 -3.18 3.90 -12.89
C THR A 105 -2.50 4.76 -11.83
N ILE A 106 -1.60 5.64 -12.26
CA ILE A 106 -1.06 6.71 -11.43
C ILE A 106 -2.20 7.68 -11.11
N GLU A 107 -2.54 7.81 -9.83
CA GLU A 107 -3.66 8.63 -9.37
C GLU A 107 -3.47 9.09 -7.92
N SER A 108 -4.27 10.08 -7.50
CA SER A 108 -4.22 10.68 -6.16
C SER A 108 -5.60 10.61 -5.53
N PHE A 109 -5.66 10.14 -4.29
CA PHE A 109 -6.86 10.03 -3.47
C PHE A 109 -6.78 11.09 -2.37
N ASP A 110 -7.78 11.97 -2.30
CA ASP A 110 -7.81 13.08 -1.35
C ASP A 110 -8.61 12.68 -0.10
N ALA A 111 -8.05 12.86 1.10
CA ALA A 111 -8.71 12.48 2.36
C ALA A 111 -9.91 13.36 2.74
N LYS A 112 -10.06 14.54 2.12
CA LYS A 112 -11.06 15.56 2.42
C LYS A 112 -12.30 15.46 1.53
N THR A 113 -12.16 14.96 0.30
CA THR A 113 -13.28 14.84 -0.64
C THR A 113 -13.84 13.43 -0.60
N GLY A 114 -15.18 13.27 -0.52
CA GLY A 114 -15.85 11.97 -0.32
C GLY A 114 -15.63 10.89 -1.40
N GLY A 115 -14.80 11.12 -2.40
CA GLY A 115 -14.36 10.13 -3.40
C GLY A 115 -12.85 9.83 -3.34
N GLY A 116 -12.22 9.91 -2.16
CA GLY A 116 -10.78 9.72 -1.99
C GLY A 116 -10.40 8.70 -0.91
N VAL A 117 -9.60 9.10 0.09
CA VAL A 117 -9.17 8.17 1.15
C VAL A 117 -10.32 7.91 2.12
N GLY A 118 -10.84 6.69 2.08
CA GLY A 118 -11.95 6.19 2.88
C GLY A 118 -11.49 5.73 4.27
N ASP A 119 -11.91 4.51 4.65
CA ASP A 119 -11.52 3.92 5.92
C ASP A 119 -10.00 3.74 6.02
N THR A 120 -9.43 4.25 7.11
CA THR A 120 -8.03 4.00 7.47
C THR A 120 -7.98 3.41 8.87
N LEU A 121 -7.33 2.25 8.99
CA LEU A 121 -7.07 1.58 10.26
C LEU A 121 -5.56 1.56 10.49
N ILE A 122 -5.16 1.91 11.70
CA ILE A 122 -3.79 1.71 12.18
C ILE A 122 -3.87 0.83 13.42
N LYS A 123 -3.29 -0.36 13.35
CA LYS A 123 -3.15 -1.29 14.47
C LYS A 123 -1.70 -1.28 14.93
N THR A 124 -1.50 -1.00 16.21
CA THR A 124 -0.17 -0.86 16.82
C THR A 124 -0.20 -1.18 18.31
N HIS A 125 0.93 -1.17 19.01
CA HIS A 125 0.96 -1.06 20.48
C HIS A 125 1.27 0.35 20.98
N ASP A 126 0.79 0.70 22.19
CA ASP A 126 1.18 1.92 22.93
C ASP A 126 2.25 1.72 24.00
N GLY A 127 2.76 0.48 24.11
CA GLY A 127 3.74 0.03 25.09
C GLY A 127 3.18 -0.99 26.08
N SER A 128 1.87 -1.03 26.32
CA SER A 128 1.25 -2.01 27.25
C SER A 128 0.08 -2.76 26.65
N ARG A 129 -0.52 -2.27 25.56
CA ARG A 129 -1.64 -2.92 24.88
C ARG A 129 -1.67 -2.60 23.39
N VAL A 130 -2.41 -3.44 22.66
CA VAL A 130 -2.79 -3.17 21.27
C VAL A 130 -3.79 -2.00 21.24
N ILE A 131 -3.57 -1.08 20.32
CA ILE A 131 -4.43 0.03 19.95
C ILE A 131 -4.85 -0.17 18.50
N ASP A 132 -6.16 -0.07 18.27
CA ASP A 132 -6.76 0.13 16.96
C ASP A 132 -7.17 1.60 16.85
N SER A 133 -6.70 2.29 15.82
CA SER A 133 -7.04 3.70 15.56
C SER A 133 -7.71 3.81 14.20
N TYR A 134 -8.95 4.27 14.21
CA TYR A 134 -9.76 4.41 13.01
C TYR A 134 -9.85 5.89 12.61
N ALA A 135 -9.43 6.19 11.39
CA ALA A 135 -9.48 7.54 10.86
C ALA A 135 -10.91 8.02 10.56
N HIS A 136 -11.85 7.10 10.37
CA HIS A 136 -13.23 7.48 10.08
C HIS A 136 -13.93 8.20 11.24
N GLU A 137 -13.40 8.05 12.46
CA GLU A 137 -13.86 8.78 13.64
C GLU A 137 -13.58 10.29 13.54
N ALA A 138 -12.64 10.72 12.70
CA ALA A 138 -12.36 12.13 12.47
C ALA A 138 -13.41 12.76 11.54
N PRO A 139 -13.97 13.93 11.89
CA PRO A 139 -14.84 14.70 11.01
C PRO A 139 -14.16 14.99 9.65
N LEU A 140 -14.91 15.00 8.55
CA LEU A 140 -14.39 15.33 7.22
C LEU A 140 -13.60 16.66 7.19
N THR A 141 -14.00 17.64 8.01
CA THR A 141 -13.33 18.94 8.14
C THR A 141 -11.92 18.86 8.71
N GLU A 142 -11.59 17.79 9.42
CA GLU A 142 -10.31 17.54 10.07
C GLU A 142 -9.42 16.59 9.26
N ARG A 143 -9.95 15.98 8.19
CA ARG A 143 -9.19 15.12 7.29
C ARG A 143 -8.45 15.96 6.26
N LYS A 144 -7.16 15.66 6.06
CA LYS A 144 -6.29 16.40 5.15
C LYS A 144 -5.30 15.46 4.48
N GLY A 145 -4.84 15.88 3.31
CA GLY A 145 -3.75 15.24 2.60
C GLY A 145 -4.22 14.19 1.59
N THR A 146 -3.27 13.39 1.11
CA THR A 146 -3.45 12.50 -0.04
C THR A 146 -2.72 11.18 0.12
N VAL A 147 -3.31 10.13 -0.45
CA VAL A 147 -2.55 8.93 -0.86
C VAL A 147 -2.34 9.03 -2.37
N LYS A 148 -1.10 8.86 -2.84
CA LYS A 148 -0.74 8.95 -4.25
C LYS A 148 -0.13 7.64 -4.71
N ILE A 149 -0.64 7.10 -5.81
CA ILE A 149 0.05 6.08 -6.58
C ILE A 149 0.98 6.81 -7.54
N THR A 150 2.28 6.65 -7.38
CA THR A 150 3.31 7.32 -8.18
C THR A 150 3.88 6.43 -9.29
N GLY A 151 3.66 5.12 -9.21
CA GLY A 151 4.06 4.16 -10.23
C GLY A 151 3.35 2.82 -10.09
N ALA A 152 3.13 2.15 -11.22
CA ALA A 152 2.64 0.78 -11.29
C ALA A 152 3.46 0.04 -12.35
N ASN A 153 4.14 -1.03 -11.96
CA ASN A 153 4.99 -1.83 -12.84
C ASN A 153 4.83 -3.32 -12.54
N GLY A 154 4.33 -4.07 -13.52
CA GLY A 154 4.06 -5.50 -13.37
C GLY A 154 3.07 -5.78 -12.23
N ASP A 155 3.52 -6.50 -11.22
CA ASP A 155 2.75 -6.89 -10.04
C ASP A 155 2.97 -5.95 -8.85
N THR A 156 3.56 -4.77 -9.05
CA THR A 156 3.95 -3.87 -7.98
C THR A 156 3.44 -2.45 -8.21
N VAL A 157 2.97 -1.81 -7.15
CA VAL A 157 2.61 -0.40 -7.09
C VAL A 157 3.52 0.33 -6.10
N THR A 158 3.91 1.54 -6.44
CA THR A 158 4.66 2.46 -5.56
C THR A 158 3.86 3.73 -5.35
N GLY A 159 4.05 4.36 -4.20
CA GLY A 159 3.32 5.57 -3.90
C GLY A 159 3.80 6.31 -2.67
N GLU A 160 3.04 7.34 -2.34
CA GLU A 160 3.25 8.22 -1.20
C GLU A 160 1.97 8.30 -0.38
N VAL A 161 2.11 8.33 0.94
CA VAL A 161 1.05 8.66 1.88
C VAL A 161 1.44 9.98 2.52
N ASP A 162 0.53 10.93 2.59
CA ASP A 162 0.63 12.13 3.43
C ASP A 162 -0.79 12.48 3.86
N VAL A 163 -1.28 11.83 4.92
CA VAL A 163 -2.64 12.04 5.43
C VAL A 163 -2.61 12.39 6.91
N ALA A 164 -3.56 13.23 7.31
CA ALA A 164 -3.78 13.57 8.70
C ALA A 164 -5.28 13.62 9.01
N TYR A 165 -5.63 13.16 10.21
CA TYR A 165 -6.99 13.11 10.73
C TYR A 165 -7.00 13.81 12.10
N GLY A 166 -7.27 15.11 12.07
CA GLY A 166 -7.14 15.99 13.24
C GLY A 166 -5.69 16.10 13.74
N ASP A 167 -5.53 16.21 15.05
CA ASP A 167 -4.24 16.22 15.77
C ASP A 167 -3.83 14.82 16.27
N LYS A 168 -4.71 13.82 16.08
CA LYS A 168 -4.55 12.48 16.65
C LYS A 168 -3.80 11.53 15.74
N ILE A 169 -4.07 11.57 14.43
CA ILE A 169 -3.53 10.57 13.50
C ILE A 169 -2.87 11.28 12.34
N ALA A 170 -1.62 10.94 12.05
CA ALA A 170 -0.97 11.32 10.81
C ALA A 170 -0.11 10.17 10.29
N VAL A 171 -0.13 9.95 8.98
CA VAL A 171 0.74 8.99 8.30
C VAL A 171 1.39 9.70 7.13
N LYS A 172 2.73 9.64 7.07
CA LYS A 172 3.50 10.25 6.00
C LYS A 172 4.62 9.33 5.56
N GLY A 173 4.86 9.20 4.26
CA GLY A 173 6.00 8.45 3.75
C GLY A 173 5.76 7.82 2.39
N THR A 174 6.62 6.86 2.05
CA THR A 174 6.58 6.14 0.78
C THR A 174 6.18 4.68 1.00
N PHE A 175 5.55 4.10 -0.01
CA PHE A 175 5.19 2.69 0.01
C PHE A 175 5.48 1.98 -1.31
N THR A 176 5.66 0.67 -1.19
CA THR A 176 5.71 -0.30 -2.27
C THR A 176 4.82 -1.46 -1.87
N ALA A 177 3.90 -1.86 -2.75
CA ALA A 177 2.93 -2.91 -2.47
C ALA A 177 2.74 -3.82 -3.69
N LYS A 178 2.46 -5.10 -3.44
CA LYS A 178 2.11 -6.04 -4.51
C LYS A 178 0.66 -5.90 -4.90
N ILE A 179 0.40 -5.79 -6.20
CA ILE A 179 -0.94 -5.74 -6.78
C ILE A 179 -1.55 -7.14 -6.73
N LEU A 180 -2.71 -7.25 -6.10
CA LEU A 180 -3.55 -8.44 -6.12
C LEU A 180 -4.86 -8.06 -6.82
N MET A 181 -5.08 -8.69 -7.97
CA MET A 181 -6.34 -8.55 -8.71
C MET A 181 -7.41 -9.45 -8.07
N PRO A 182 -8.68 -9.04 -8.12
CA PRO A 182 -9.78 -9.89 -7.67
C PRO A 182 -9.75 -11.20 -8.45
N LYS A 183 -9.95 -12.31 -7.74
CA LYS A 183 -10.05 -13.64 -8.35
C LYS A 183 -11.33 -13.79 -9.18
#